data_AF-A0A8J9SBA9-F1
#
_entry.id   AF-A0A8J9SBA9-F1
#
_cell.length_a   1.000
_cell.length_b   1.000
_cell.length_c   1.000
_cell.angle_alpha   90.00
_cell.angle_beta   90.00
_cell.angle_gamma   90.00
#
_symmetry.space_group_name_H-M   'P 1'
#
loop_
_entity.id
_entity.type
_entity.pdbx_description
1 polymer ?
#
loop_
_entity_poly.entity_id
_entity_poly.type
_entity_poly.pdbx_seq_one_letter_code
_entity_poly.pdbx_strand_id
1 'polypeptide(L)'
;KLLDEMSTEECEELALSSYTYWLATFDEIQPDRGMQRLAALKDIRRHYIAENKKYDSTLERLRQTCRLRRDNTITVLRTLFADNFDQFGLTANQLAIRAEYQVLVSEELAKQNMVVRGYDRENRAILYKLSRTKKDTLELAYTLTQLYLIDRAAAASEVVSRGKQDQVVVVLVFDNYLRSLSPPLST
;
A
#
# COMPACT_ATOMS: atom_id res chain seq x y z
N LYS A 1 24.70 -5.25 -0.44
CA LYS A 1 24.79 -5.62 0.99
C LYS A 1 23.42 -5.95 1.55
N LEU A 2 22.54 -4.98 1.88
CA LEU A 2 21.19 -5.32 2.42
C LEU A 2 20.39 -6.28 1.51
N LEU A 3 20.34 -6.02 0.20
CA LEU A 3 19.64 -6.90 -0.75
C LEU A 3 20.21 -8.33 -0.78
N ASP A 4 21.50 -8.51 -0.51
CA ASP A 4 22.17 -9.81 -0.60
C ASP A 4 21.93 -10.67 0.66
N GLU A 5 21.40 -10.07 1.73
CA GLU A 5 20.98 -10.75 2.98
C GLU A 5 19.52 -11.22 2.97
N MET A 6 18.77 -10.83 1.92
CA MET A 6 17.36 -11.15 1.76
C MET A 6 17.23 -12.44 0.94
N SER A 7 16.27 -13.30 1.29
CA SER A 7 15.95 -14.46 0.45
C SER A 7 15.33 -14.03 -0.89
N THR A 8 15.23 -14.97 -1.84
CA THR A 8 14.55 -14.71 -3.12
C THR A 8 13.10 -14.31 -2.91
N GLU A 9 12.41 -14.98 -1.99
CA GLU A 9 11.01 -14.70 -1.64
C GLU A 9 10.87 -13.33 -0.98
N GLU A 10 11.82 -12.94 -0.13
CA GLU A 10 11.82 -11.61 0.47
C GLU A 10 12.13 -10.52 -0.56
N CYS A 11 13.03 -10.77 -1.51
CA CYS A 11 13.28 -9.86 -2.62
C CYS A 11 12.03 -9.66 -3.48
N GLU A 12 11.27 -10.73 -3.74
CA GLU A 12 10.00 -10.66 -4.44
C GLU A 12 8.98 -9.83 -3.66
N GLU A 13 8.80 -10.09 -2.37
CA GLU A 13 7.86 -9.36 -1.52
C GLU A 13 8.19 -7.85 -1.44
N LEU A 14 9.47 -7.50 -1.44
CA LEU A 14 9.92 -6.10 -1.50
C LEU A 14 9.68 -5.49 -2.89
N ALA A 15 9.92 -6.24 -3.96
CA ALA A 15 9.69 -5.79 -5.33
C ALA A 15 8.20 -5.52 -5.60
N LEU A 16 7.31 -6.40 -5.09
CA LEU A 16 5.86 -6.25 -5.18
C LEU A 16 5.35 -4.96 -4.51
N SER A 17 6.15 -4.27 -3.69
CA SER A 17 5.77 -2.93 -3.20
C SER A 17 5.65 -1.88 -4.31
N SER A 18 6.38 -2.04 -5.43
CA SER A 18 6.22 -1.20 -6.63
C SER A 18 4.97 -1.62 -7.38
N TYR A 19 4.09 -0.66 -7.65
CA TYR A 19 2.85 -0.94 -8.39
C TYR A 19 3.15 -1.31 -9.84
N THR A 20 4.16 -0.66 -10.45
CA THR A 20 4.58 -0.96 -11.82
C THR A 20 5.16 -2.37 -11.94
N TYR A 21 6.00 -2.78 -10.97
CA TYR A 21 6.51 -4.14 -10.92
C TYR A 21 5.39 -5.17 -10.72
N TRP A 22 4.48 -4.92 -9.76
CA TRP A 22 3.33 -5.77 -9.52
C TRP A 22 2.42 -5.91 -10.74
N LEU A 23 2.17 -4.85 -11.51
CA LEU A 23 1.40 -4.99 -12.76
C LEU A 23 2.16 -5.83 -13.80
N ALA A 24 3.47 -5.64 -13.92
CA ALA A 24 4.28 -6.37 -14.89
C ALA A 24 4.28 -7.90 -14.64
N THR A 25 4.09 -8.37 -13.41
CA THR A 25 3.97 -9.81 -13.12
C THR A 25 2.73 -10.46 -13.73
N PHE A 26 1.77 -9.68 -14.23
CA PHE A 26 0.57 -10.18 -14.92
C PHE A 26 0.61 -9.91 -16.43
N ASP A 27 1.65 -9.27 -16.93
CA ASP A 27 1.83 -9.00 -18.35
C ASP A 27 2.37 -10.24 -19.08
N GLU A 28 2.20 -10.30 -20.39
CA GLU A 28 2.75 -11.38 -21.23
C GLU A 28 4.29 -11.41 -21.12
N ILE A 29 4.90 -10.23 -21.01
CA ILE A 29 6.33 -10.07 -20.80
C ILE A 29 6.59 -9.95 -19.30
N GLN A 30 6.84 -11.10 -18.68
CA GLN A 30 7.17 -11.19 -17.27
C GLN A 30 8.44 -10.38 -16.93
N PRO A 31 8.48 -9.71 -15.76
CA PRO A 31 9.60 -8.88 -15.39
C PRO A 31 10.85 -9.73 -15.18
N ASP A 32 11.99 -9.26 -15.68
CA ASP A 32 13.26 -9.93 -15.45
C ASP A 32 13.79 -9.71 -14.02
N ARG A 33 14.83 -10.46 -13.65
CA ARG A 33 15.50 -10.30 -12.35
C ARG A 33 16.09 -8.90 -12.13
N GLY A 34 16.43 -8.18 -13.19
CA GLY A 34 16.92 -6.81 -13.09
C GLY A 34 15.84 -5.86 -12.58
N MET A 35 14.64 -5.95 -13.16
CA MET A 35 13.47 -5.17 -12.76
C MET A 35 13.06 -5.49 -11.32
N GLN A 36 13.02 -6.77 -10.93
CA GLN A 36 12.77 -7.20 -9.55
C GLN A 36 13.77 -6.57 -8.58
N ARG A 37 15.07 -6.69 -8.86
CA ARG A 37 16.13 -6.12 -8.00
C ARG A 37 16.00 -4.60 -7.88
N LEU A 38 15.70 -3.89 -8.96
CA LEU A 38 15.52 -2.44 -8.94
C LEU A 38 14.30 -2.03 -8.10
N ALA A 39 13.18 -2.74 -8.22
CA ALA A 39 11.99 -2.50 -7.42
C ALA A 39 12.25 -2.77 -5.93
N ALA A 40 12.87 -3.89 -5.59
CA ALA A 40 13.24 -4.23 -4.22
C ALA A 40 14.21 -3.20 -3.61
N LEU A 41 15.20 -2.73 -4.38
CA LEU A 41 16.15 -1.71 -3.92
C LEU A 41 15.48 -0.38 -3.57
N LYS A 42 14.40 0.00 -4.27
CA LYS A 42 13.61 1.19 -3.91
C LYS A 42 12.99 1.02 -2.53
N ASP A 43 12.40 -0.14 -2.24
CA ASP A 43 11.79 -0.39 -0.92
C ASP A 43 12.83 -0.46 0.19
N ILE A 44 13.97 -1.12 -0.06
CA ILE A 44 15.12 -1.17 0.85
C ILE A 44 15.63 0.24 1.16
N ARG A 45 15.77 1.09 0.14
CA ARG A 45 16.23 2.47 0.32
C ARG A 45 15.29 3.26 1.22
N ARG A 46 13.96 3.11 1.07
CA ARG A 46 12.97 3.78 1.93
C ARG A 46 13.13 3.39 3.39
N HIS A 47 13.21 2.09 3.66
CA HIS A 47 13.42 1.58 5.02
C HIS A 47 14.78 2.00 5.60
N TYR A 48 15.84 1.97 4.80
CA TYR A 48 17.16 2.40 5.23
C TYR A 48 17.20 3.88 5.63
N ILE A 49 16.49 4.74 4.89
CA ILE A 49 16.36 6.16 5.26
C ILE A 49 15.52 6.31 6.54
N ALA A 50 14.38 5.61 6.63
CA ALA A 50 13.48 5.67 7.79
C ALA A 50 14.15 5.21 9.09
N GLU A 51 15.01 4.19 9.02
CA GLU A 51 15.77 3.66 10.16
C GLU A 51 17.08 4.43 10.40
N ASN A 52 17.18 5.69 9.93
CA ASN A 52 18.34 6.57 10.09
C ASN A 52 19.67 5.93 9.64
N LYS A 53 19.63 5.17 8.55
CA LYS A 53 20.78 4.49 7.94
C LYS A 53 21.44 3.43 8.85
N LYS A 54 20.72 2.94 9.88
CA LYS A 54 21.18 1.87 10.76
C LYS A 54 20.93 0.52 10.11
N TYR A 55 22.01 -0.20 9.80
CA TYR A 55 21.96 -1.45 9.03
C TYR A 55 21.08 -2.52 9.69
N ASP A 56 21.38 -2.89 10.94
CA ASP A 56 20.71 -3.99 11.63
C ASP A 56 19.22 -3.71 11.83
N SER A 57 18.87 -2.49 12.26
CA SER A 57 17.48 -2.05 12.40
C SER A 57 16.74 -2.06 11.06
N THR A 58 17.41 -1.69 9.97
CA THR A 58 16.82 -1.75 8.63
C THR A 58 16.54 -3.19 8.22
N LEU A 59 17.48 -4.10 8.43
CA LEU A 59 17.32 -5.51 8.07
C LEU A 59 16.18 -6.15 8.87
N GLU A 60 16.11 -5.90 10.18
CA GLU A 60 15.01 -6.35 11.03
C GLU A 60 13.67 -5.82 10.53
N ARG A 61 13.59 -4.51 10.26
CA ARG A 61 12.37 -3.86 9.76
C ARG A 61 11.92 -4.45 8.43
N LEU A 62 12.84 -4.65 7.48
CA LEU A 62 12.52 -5.23 6.17
C LEU A 62 11.90 -6.63 6.30
N ARG A 63 12.48 -7.48 7.15
CA ARG A 63 11.96 -8.84 7.40
C ARG A 63 10.58 -8.80 8.06
N GLN A 64 10.38 -7.90 9.03
CA GLN A 64 9.06 -7.69 9.65
C GLN A 64 8.03 -7.23 8.62
N THR A 65 8.38 -6.26 7.77
CA THR A 65 7.52 -5.80 6.67
C THR A 65 7.14 -6.94 5.71
N CYS A 66 8.11 -7.76 5.29
CA CYS A 66 7.85 -8.90 4.40
C CYS A 66 6.94 -9.96 5.04
N ARG A 67 7.08 -10.21 6.35
CA ARG A 67 6.17 -11.11 7.07
C ARG A 67 4.77 -10.53 7.14
N LEU A 68 4.65 -9.28 7.59
CA LEU A 68 3.36 -8.60 7.73
C LEU A 68 2.59 -8.58 6.41
N ARG A 69 3.25 -8.23 5.30
CA ARG A 69 2.59 -8.19 3.98
C ARG A 69 2.10 -9.56 3.52
N ARG A 70 2.90 -10.62 3.72
CA ARG A 70 2.51 -12.00 3.37
C ARG A 70 1.40 -12.53 4.27
N ASP A 71 1.58 -12.43 5.59
CA ASP A 71 0.64 -12.98 6.58
C ASP A 71 -0.75 -12.34 6.46
N ASN A 72 -0.81 -11.05 6.10
CA ASN A 72 -2.06 -10.31 5.89
C ASN A 72 -2.45 -10.20 4.41
N THR A 73 -1.72 -10.86 3.51
CA THR A 73 -1.94 -10.86 2.06
C THR A 73 -2.20 -9.44 1.51
N ILE A 74 -1.40 -8.45 1.90
CA ILE A 74 -1.69 -7.02 1.69
C ILE A 74 -1.81 -6.65 0.20
N THR A 75 -1.15 -7.40 -0.68
CA THR A 75 -1.23 -7.18 -2.14
C THR A 75 -2.64 -7.32 -2.71
N VAL A 76 -3.55 -8.07 -2.05
CA VAL A 76 -4.94 -8.20 -2.53
C VAL A 76 -5.71 -6.86 -2.44
N LEU A 77 -5.25 -5.92 -1.59
CA LEU A 77 -5.86 -4.59 -1.51
C LEU A 77 -5.87 -3.86 -2.85
N ARG A 78 -4.91 -4.16 -3.74
CA ARG A 78 -4.82 -3.55 -5.08
C ARG A 78 -5.94 -3.94 -6.02
N THR A 79 -6.64 -5.05 -5.73
CA THR A 79 -7.64 -5.63 -6.64
C THR A 79 -9.09 -5.43 -6.16
N LEU A 80 -9.30 -4.82 -4.99
CA LEU A 80 -10.62 -4.73 -4.34
C LEU A 80 -11.71 -4.12 -5.23
N PHE A 81 -11.37 -3.11 -6.03
CA PHE A 81 -12.31 -2.39 -6.89
C PHE A 81 -11.85 -2.35 -8.35
N ALA A 82 -11.08 -3.35 -8.78
CA ALA A 82 -10.76 -3.54 -10.19
C ALA A 82 -11.94 -4.21 -10.91
N ASP A 83 -12.31 -3.70 -12.09
CA ASP A 83 -13.45 -4.20 -12.87
C ASP A 83 -13.23 -5.63 -13.38
N ASN A 84 -12.00 -5.93 -13.81
CA ASN A 84 -11.56 -7.27 -14.17
C ASN A 84 -10.42 -7.68 -13.23
N PHE A 85 -10.74 -8.52 -12.23
CA PHE A 85 -9.74 -9.04 -11.29
C PHE A 85 -9.26 -10.46 -11.63
N ASP A 86 -9.89 -11.14 -12.59
CA ASP A 86 -9.50 -12.48 -13.03
C ASP A 86 -8.09 -12.48 -13.64
N GLN A 87 -7.71 -11.36 -14.28
CA GLN A 87 -6.38 -11.15 -14.83
C GLN A 87 -5.24 -11.23 -13.79
N PHE A 88 -5.54 -11.10 -12.49
CA PHE A 88 -4.53 -11.14 -11.42
C PHE A 88 -4.27 -12.55 -10.88
N GLY A 89 -4.88 -13.60 -11.45
CA GLY A 89 -4.57 -14.99 -11.11
C GLY A 89 -4.69 -15.34 -9.62
N LEU A 90 -5.64 -14.73 -8.91
CA LEU A 90 -5.79 -14.90 -7.47
C LEU A 90 -6.19 -16.33 -7.10
N THR A 91 -5.56 -16.88 -6.07
CA THR A 91 -5.94 -18.18 -5.50
C THR A 91 -7.31 -18.12 -4.82
N ALA A 92 -7.95 -19.28 -4.60
CA ALA A 92 -9.24 -19.35 -3.90
C ALA A 92 -9.20 -18.69 -2.50
N ASN A 93 -8.09 -18.86 -1.77
CA ASN A 93 -7.89 -18.20 -0.48
C ASN A 93 -7.79 -16.67 -0.62
N GLN A 94 -7.03 -16.18 -1.62
CA GLN A 94 -6.93 -14.74 -1.89
C GLN A 94 -8.26 -14.14 -2.32
N LEU A 95 -9.09 -14.87 -3.08
CA LEU A 95 -10.44 -14.43 -3.47
C LEU A 95 -11.36 -14.28 -2.24
N ALA A 96 -11.29 -15.20 -1.29
CA ALA A 96 -12.04 -15.11 -0.04
C ALA A 96 -11.61 -13.88 0.78
N ILE A 97 -10.30 -13.70 0.97
CA ILE A 97 -9.73 -12.53 1.67
C ILE A 97 -10.11 -11.23 0.95
N ARG A 98 -10.04 -11.20 -0.39
CA ARG A 98 -10.45 -10.06 -1.22
C ARG A 98 -11.89 -9.65 -0.92
N ALA A 99 -12.82 -10.60 -0.92
CA ALA A 99 -14.23 -10.34 -0.69
C ALA A 99 -14.47 -9.76 0.71
N GLU A 100 -13.83 -10.31 1.73
CA GLU A 100 -13.88 -9.78 3.09
C GLU A 100 -13.33 -8.35 3.16
N TYR A 101 -12.13 -8.12 2.63
CA TYR A 101 -11.47 -6.81 2.68
C TYR A 101 -12.25 -5.76 1.88
N GLN A 102 -12.87 -6.14 0.76
CA GLN A 102 -13.69 -5.24 -0.04
C GLN A 102 -14.90 -4.73 0.77
N VAL A 103 -15.57 -5.60 1.54
CA VAL A 103 -16.68 -5.21 2.42
C VAL A 103 -16.18 -4.25 3.51
N LEU A 104 -15.13 -4.63 4.24
CA LEU A 104 -14.56 -3.83 5.33
C LEU A 104 -14.15 -2.42 4.85
N VAL A 105 -13.45 -2.34 3.71
CA VAL A 105 -13.01 -1.07 3.13
C VAL A 105 -14.18 -0.23 2.64
N SER A 106 -15.18 -0.84 1.99
CA SER A 106 -16.37 -0.12 1.50
C SER A 106 -17.18 0.50 2.64
N GLU A 107 -17.43 -0.28 3.70
CA GLU A 107 -18.15 0.20 4.89
C GLU A 107 -17.40 1.32 5.59
N GLU A 108 -16.07 1.24 5.64
CA GLU A 108 -15.24 2.22 6.30
C GLU A 108 -15.14 3.53 5.51
N LEU A 109 -15.04 3.46 4.19
CA LEU A 109 -15.10 4.63 3.31
C LEU A 109 -16.44 5.36 3.43
N ALA A 110 -17.55 4.67 3.72
CA ALA A 110 -18.84 5.31 3.98
C ALA A 110 -18.90 6.09 5.31
N LYS A 111 -17.96 5.85 6.24
CA LYS A 111 -17.85 6.55 7.53
C LYS A 111 -16.81 7.66 7.48
N GLN A 112 -15.79 7.50 6.65
CA GLN A 112 -14.77 8.50 6.43
C GLN A 112 -14.42 8.56 4.95
N ASN A 113 -15.03 9.51 4.26
CA ASN A 113 -14.76 9.72 2.85
C ASN A 113 -13.28 10.09 2.67
N MET A 114 -12.61 9.34 1.81
CA MET A 114 -11.24 9.60 1.43
C MET A 114 -11.09 9.34 -0.06
N VAL A 115 -10.33 10.18 -0.76
CA VAL A 115 -10.24 10.15 -2.21
C VAL A 115 -8.85 10.56 -2.68
N VAL A 116 -8.31 9.82 -3.65
CA VAL A 116 -7.09 10.19 -4.37
C VAL A 116 -7.52 10.99 -5.60
N ARG A 117 -7.15 12.27 -5.68
CA ARG A 117 -7.55 13.13 -6.80
C ARG A 117 -6.52 14.21 -7.09
N GLY A 118 -6.09 14.29 -8.35
CA GLY A 118 -5.15 15.31 -8.80
C GLY A 118 -3.73 15.06 -8.32
N TYR A 119 -2.84 15.95 -8.77
CA TYR A 119 -1.40 15.86 -8.56
C TYR A 119 -0.86 17.25 -8.25
N ASP A 120 0.21 17.31 -7.46
CA ASP A 120 0.95 18.55 -7.27
C ASP A 120 1.96 18.82 -8.40
N ARG A 121 2.75 19.89 -8.27
CA ARG A 121 3.77 20.28 -9.27
C ARG A 121 4.91 19.28 -9.42
N GLU A 122 5.08 18.36 -8.47
CA GLU A 122 6.12 17.33 -8.46
C GLU A 122 5.60 15.97 -8.95
N ASN A 123 4.34 15.91 -9.40
CA ASN A 123 3.62 14.68 -9.80
C ASN A 123 3.33 13.73 -8.64
N ARG A 124 3.22 14.24 -7.40
CA ARG A 124 2.75 13.46 -6.26
C ARG A 124 1.22 13.47 -6.25
N ALA A 125 0.60 12.30 -6.17
CA ALA A 125 -0.84 12.17 -6.03
C ALA A 125 -1.31 12.79 -4.70
N ILE A 126 -2.49 13.41 -4.72
CA ILE A 126 -3.08 14.05 -3.55
C ILE A 126 -4.18 13.14 -2.98
N LEU A 127 -3.97 12.66 -1.76
CA LEU A 127 -4.95 11.93 -0.95
C LEU A 127 -5.68 12.92 -0.03
N TYR A 128 -6.97 13.12 -0.30
CA TYR A 128 -7.86 13.86 0.59
C TYR A 128 -8.48 12.92 1.61
N LYS A 129 -8.40 13.29 2.89
CA LYS A 129 -9.07 12.59 3.99
C LYS A 129 -10.00 13.54 4.71
N LEU A 130 -11.30 13.30 4.57
CA LEU A 130 -12.33 14.13 5.18
C LEU A 130 -12.54 13.71 6.65
N SER A 131 -13.17 14.60 7.40
CA SER A 131 -13.64 14.31 8.75
C SER A 131 -14.59 13.12 8.75
N ARG A 132 -14.45 12.28 9.78
CA ARG A 132 -15.30 11.10 9.97
C ARG A 132 -16.72 11.51 10.34
N THR A 133 -17.72 10.77 9.86
CA THR A 133 -19.14 11.03 10.09
C THR A 133 -19.79 10.04 11.06
N LYS A 134 -19.15 8.89 11.33
CA LYS A 134 -19.65 7.84 12.22
C LYS A 134 -18.54 7.28 13.11
N LYS A 135 -18.83 7.03 14.39
CA LYS A 135 -17.83 6.56 15.37
C LYS A 135 -17.45 5.08 15.18
N ASP A 136 -18.43 4.22 14.93
CA ASP A 136 -18.26 2.77 15.04
C ASP A 136 -17.37 2.21 13.93
N THR A 137 -16.30 1.51 14.32
CA THR A 137 -15.42 0.83 13.37
C THR A 137 -14.72 -0.36 13.99
N LEU A 138 -14.43 -1.34 13.15
CA LEU A 138 -13.47 -2.38 13.44
C LEU A 138 -12.07 -1.83 13.17
N GLU A 139 -11.11 -2.13 14.04
CA GLU A 139 -9.71 -1.69 13.89
C GLU A 139 -9.09 -2.19 12.58
N LEU A 140 -9.39 -3.44 12.23
CA LEU A 140 -8.96 -4.03 10.96
C LEU A 140 -9.52 -3.25 9.75
N ALA A 141 -10.82 -2.93 9.76
CA ALA A 141 -11.44 -2.17 8.67
C ALA A 141 -10.80 -0.77 8.50
N TYR A 142 -10.56 -0.08 9.62
CA TYR A 142 -9.87 1.21 9.61
C TYR A 142 -8.47 1.08 9.01
N THR A 143 -7.69 0.10 9.49
CA THR A 143 -6.31 -0.13 9.06
C THR A 143 -6.22 -0.49 7.58
N LEU A 144 -7.02 -1.45 7.12
CA LEU A 144 -7.06 -1.86 5.71
C LEU A 144 -7.45 -0.70 4.80
N THR A 145 -8.37 0.16 5.24
CA THR A 145 -8.78 1.33 4.44
C THR A 145 -7.66 2.36 4.33
N GLN A 146 -6.90 2.60 5.41
CA GLN A 146 -5.71 3.46 5.34
C GLN A 146 -4.66 2.88 4.38
N LEU A 147 -4.38 1.58 4.50
CA LEU A 147 -3.42 0.89 3.63
C LEU A 147 -3.85 0.93 2.16
N TYR A 148 -5.12 0.61 1.88
CA TYR A 148 -5.69 0.63 0.55
C TYR A 148 -5.53 2.02 -0.12
N LEU A 149 -5.88 3.10 0.59
CA LEU A 149 -5.79 4.43 -0.01
C LEU A 149 -4.37 4.98 -0.12
N ILE A 150 -3.49 4.67 0.83
CA ILE A 150 -2.08 5.05 0.73
C ILE A 150 -1.43 4.30 -0.43
N ASP A 151 -1.70 3.00 -0.60
CA ASP A 151 -1.18 2.22 -1.73
C ASP A 151 -1.71 2.74 -3.07
N ARG A 152 -3.01 3.07 -3.16
CA ARG A 152 -3.60 3.70 -4.36
C ARG A 152 -2.96 5.06 -4.68
N ALA A 153 -2.72 5.90 -3.68
CA ALA A 153 -2.05 7.18 -3.87
C ALA A 153 -0.59 6.99 -4.31
N ALA A 154 0.14 6.06 -3.68
CA ALA A 154 1.52 5.75 -4.02
C ALA A 154 1.63 5.20 -5.45
N ALA A 155 0.73 4.30 -5.84
CA ALA A 155 0.63 3.78 -7.20
C ALA A 155 0.40 4.91 -8.22
N ALA A 156 -0.51 5.83 -7.94
CA ALA A 156 -0.78 6.97 -8.81
C ALA A 156 0.45 7.90 -8.94
N SER A 157 1.15 8.20 -7.84
CA SER A 157 2.42 8.95 -7.87
C SER A 157 3.48 8.22 -8.68
N GLU A 158 3.64 6.91 -8.48
CA GLU A 158 4.64 6.09 -9.15
C GLU A 158 4.41 6.12 -10.67
N VAL A 159 3.18 5.85 -11.12
CA VAL A 159 2.85 5.80 -12.56
C VAL A 159 3.07 7.15 -13.23
N VAL A 160 2.50 8.24 -12.69
CA VAL A 160 2.58 9.57 -13.33
C VAL A 160 4.00 10.10 -13.32
N SER A 161 4.76 9.86 -12.26
CA SER A 161 6.16 10.29 -12.17
C SER A 161 7.14 9.36 -12.89
N ARG A 162 6.68 8.24 -13.47
CA ARG A 162 7.51 7.16 -14.03
C ARG A 162 8.52 6.63 -13.02
N GLY A 163 8.07 6.43 -11.79
CA GLY A 163 8.81 5.87 -10.68
C GLY A 163 9.85 6.81 -10.06
N LYS A 164 9.75 8.13 -10.31
CA LYS A 164 10.60 9.17 -9.71
C LYS A 164 10.11 9.61 -8.33
N GLN A 165 8.80 9.57 -8.09
CA GLN A 165 8.18 9.92 -6.81
C GLN A 165 7.76 8.67 -6.06
N ASP A 166 8.14 8.62 -4.79
CA ASP A 166 7.75 7.62 -3.80
C ASP A 166 6.93 8.22 -2.64
N GLN A 167 6.55 9.49 -2.79
CA GLN A 167 5.77 10.27 -1.82
C GLN A 167 4.36 10.55 -2.32
N VAL A 168 3.48 10.86 -1.37
CA VAL A 168 2.10 11.30 -1.61
C VAL A 168 1.85 12.57 -0.81
N VAL A 169 0.95 13.42 -1.29
CA VAL A 169 0.48 14.59 -0.54
C VAL A 169 -0.81 14.20 0.16
N VAL A 170 -0.89 14.44 1.47
CA VAL A 170 -2.10 14.18 2.25
C VAL A 170 -2.73 15.50 2.66
N VAL A 171 -4.00 15.70 2.28
CA VAL A 171 -4.81 16.85 2.69
C VAL A 171 -5.87 16.39 3.67
N LEU A 172 -5.77 16.88 4.91
CA LEU A 172 -6.72 16.56 5.97
C LEU A 172 -7.77 17.69 6.07
N VAL A 173 -9.03 17.36 5.82
CA VAL A 173 -10.14 18.33 5.84
C VAL A 173 -10.90 18.21 7.16
N PHE A 174 -10.73 19.21 8.02
CA PHE A 174 -11.23 19.22 9.40
C PHE A 174 -12.52 20.01 9.61
N ASP A 175 -13.16 20.52 8.56
CA ASP A 175 -14.32 21.43 8.64
C ASP A 175 -15.45 20.93 9.55
N ASN A 176 -15.62 19.60 9.68
CA ASN A 176 -16.65 18.96 10.52
C ASN A 176 -16.05 17.97 11.55
N TYR A 177 -14.82 18.21 12.00
CA TYR A 177 -14.18 17.30 12.94
C TYR A 177 -14.84 17.33 14.31
N LEU A 178 -15.19 16.14 14.81
CA LEU A 178 -15.67 15.94 16.17
C LEU A 178 -14.80 14.88 16.86
N ARG A 179 -14.26 15.19 18.04
CA ARG A 179 -13.43 14.25 18.82
C ARG A 179 -14.16 12.95 19.11
N SER A 180 -15.48 13.01 19.34
CA SER A 180 -16.36 11.86 19.56
C SER A 180 -16.45 10.90 18.38
N LEU A 181 -16.06 11.35 17.18
CA LEU A 181 -15.98 10.58 15.94
C LEU A 181 -14.54 10.20 15.59
N SER A 182 -13.57 10.32 16.50
CA SER A 182 -12.23 9.78 16.26
C SER A 182 -12.30 8.25 16.16
N PRO A 183 -11.52 7.60 15.28
CA PRO A 183 -11.43 6.14 15.30
C PRO A 183 -10.87 5.68 16.65
N PRO A 184 -11.29 4.50 17.16
CA PRO A 184 -10.64 3.88 18.29
C PRO A 184 -9.20 3.58 17.88
N LEU A 185 -8.26 4.30 18.48
CA LEU A 185 -6.86 3.90 18.44
C LEU A 185 -6.70 2.83 19.51
N SER A 186 -6.11 1.69 19.17
CA SER A 186 -5.68 0.69 20.12
C SER A 186 -4.78 1.38 21.15
N THR A 187 -5.24 1.40 22.41
CA THR A 187 -4.47 1.81 23.59
C THR A 187 -3.60 0.68 24.08
#